data_AF-K7MXL2-F1
#
_entry.id   AF-K7MXL2-F1
#
_cell.length_a   1.000
_cell.length_b   1.000
_cell.length_c   1.000
_cell.angle_alpha   90.00
_cell.angle_beta   90.00
_cell.angle_gamma   90.00
#
_symmetry.space_group_name_H-M   'P 1'
#
loop_
_entity.id
_entity.type
_entity.pdbx_description
1 polymer ?
#
loop_
_entity_poly.entity_id
_entity_poly.type
_entity_poly.pdbx_seq_one_letter_code
_entity_poly.pdbx_strand_id
1 'polypeptide(L)'
;MGCTYSVYRKKKSSFPEVVVFVPSTRIPVQSDLQRMVKGVIPRDLADKLTSLRNQIVLIAEDTGGSAIAELRRALKEYLSVLIGLTKKEYGPEGLIDFKWKNLEDGRQDSSISNTWFEVLSSVHLMAMLTLSDADSLMIPKDPSGSGFRVVSSDSKREAIDLLLKASGYLEFCVRDVLTRIPAETKKTFPHDLQEGVLEAIAIQTLGQGTEIQLGLAVESQKATLSVKRRLACEQLIYFTQAYHCLSGCDINQGHGRKQIRFIKWKFLEAKAAAYYYHGLILDKGSEPSIHIGSVSCFLAAEELLAESKKACLSFCLAPPVTRAPPLWGAMKFLHQKIPEVASRKSQMYGYLWEQEKGLQSLPDLPEFQLSLRPDDYELPEIDPAWDSENWESLGQPLKEHLRDSDEHDENPTD
;
A
#
# COMPACT_ATOMS: atom_id res chain seq x y z
N MET A 1 12.43 31.83 47.18
CA MET A 1 12.70 32.41 45.86
C MET A 1 12.46 31.34 44.81
N GLY A 2 11.35 31.39 44.07
CA GLY A 2 10.93 30.30 43.18
C GLY A 2 11.04 30.69 41.71
N CYS A 3 12.19 30.47 41.10
CA CYS A 3 12.36 30.51 39.65
C CYS A 3 12.34 29.07 39.12
N THR A 4 11.17 28.60 38.68
CA THR A 4 11.04 27.38 37.86
C THR A 4 10.22 27.73 36.63
N TYR A 5 10.86 28.32 35.62
CA TYR A 5 10.28 28.38 34.28
C TYR A 5 10.57 27.05 33.59
N SER A 6 9.52 26.22 33.57
CA SER A 6 9.46 24.92 32.92
C SER A 6 9.92 24.98 31.47
N VAL A 7 10.83 24.07 31.13
CA VAL A 7 11.18 23.67 29.78
C VAL A 7 9.97 22.97 29.14
N TYR A 8 9.00 23.74 28.64
CA TYR A 8 8.10 23.27 27.60
C TYR A 8 8.65 23.75 26.26
N ARG A 9 9.66 23.04 25.76
CA ARG A 9 9.89 22.99 24.30
C ARG A 9 8.61 22.40 23.71
N LYS A 10 7.70 23.26 23.25
CA LYS A 10 6.63 22.90 22.31
C LYS A 10 7.32 22.22 21.12
N LYS A 11 7.37 20.89 21.10
CA LYS A 11 7.54 20.14 19.85
C LYS A 11 6.41 20.66 18.97
N LYS A 12 6.74 21.46 17.94
CA LYS A 12 5.80 21.75 16.86
C LYS A 12 5.48 20.39 16.25
N SER A 13 4.42 19.75 16.72
CA SER A 13 3.91 18.50 16.17
C SER A 13 3.32 18.84 14.80
N SER A 14 4.16 18.93 13.78
CA SER A 14 3.67 18.99 12.41
C SER A 14 3.24 17.58 12.05
N PHE A 15 1.93 17.36 11.90
CA PHE A 15 1.42 16.12 11.34
C PHE A 15 2.00 15.88 9.94
N PRO A 16 2.34 14.64 9.57
CA PRO A 16 2.85 14.34 8.24
C PRO A 16 1.81 14.68 7.15
N GLU A 17 2.30 15.20 6.02
CA GLU A 17 1.47 15.35 4.82
C GLU A 17 1.35 14.00 4.14
N VAL A 18 0.15 13.67 3.64
CA VAL A 18 -0.11 12.43 2.93
C VAL A 18 -0.79 12.73 1.60
N VAL A 19 -0.16 12.29 0.51
CA VAL A 19 -0.73 12.25 -0.85
C VAL A 19 -0.96 10.81 -1.26
N VAL A 20 0.06 9.96 -1.10
CA VAL A 20 0.01 8.50 -1.26
C VAL A 20 -0.21 7.89 0.10
N PHE A 21 -1.33 7.19 0.28
CA PHE A 21 -1.62 6.58 1.57
C PHE A 21 -0.80 5.32 1.75
N VAL A 22 0.11 5.36 2.72
CA VAL A 22 0.85 4.21 3.22
C VAL A 22 0.12 3.67 4.45
N PRO A 23 -0.38 2.42 4.40
CA PRO A 23 -0.81 1.70 5.60
C PRO A 23 0.31 1.57 6.63
N SER A 24 -0.02 1.10 7.83
CA SER A 24 0.98 0.97 8.90
C SER A 24 2.13 0.02 8.51
N THR A 25 3.35 0.52 8.64
CA THR A 25 4.56 -0.24 8.35
C THR A 25 4.93 -1.15 9.51
N ARG A 26 5.11 -2.44 9.25
CA ARG A 26 5.61 -3.43 10.22
C ARG A 26 7.06 -3.80 9.92
N ILE A 27 7.82 -4.04 10.97
CA ILE A 27 9.22 -4.46 10.90
C ILE A 27 9.45 -5.72 11.74
N PRO A 28 10.46 -6.54 11.41
CA PRO A 28 10.79 -7.69 12.23
C PRO A 28 11.19 -7.27 13.65
N VAL A 29 10.98 -8.17 14.62
CA VAL A 29 11.53 -8.03 15.98
C VAL A 29 12.86 -8.77 16.04
N GLN A 30 13.88 -8.19 16.68
CA GLN A 30 15.17 -8.86 16.88
C GLN A 30 14.97 -10.25 17.49
N SER A 31 15.51 -11.27 16.84
CA SER A 31 15.36 -12.67 17.23
C SER A 31 16.61 -13.45 16.88
N ASP A 32 17.02 -14.35 17.77
CA ASP A 32 18.08 -15.30 17.50
C ASP A 32 17.51 -16.50 16.72
N LEU A 33 17.56 -16.42 15.38
CA LEU A 33 17.11 -17.52 14.53
C LEU A 33 18.08 -18.71 14.61
N GLN A 34 19.37 -18.45 14.82
CA GLN A 34 20.42 -19.47 14.96
C GLN A 34 20.04 -20.51 16.02
N ARG A 35 19.54 -20.06 17.17
CA ARG A 35 19.06 -20.96 18.22
C ARG A 35 17.84 -21.80 17.79
N MET A 36 16.93 -21.23 16.99
CA MET A 36 15.67 -21.89 16.60
C MET A 36 15.86 -22.93 15.49
N VAL A 37 16.87 -22.77 14.64
CA VAL A 37 17.16 -23.68 13.52
C VAL A 37 18.38 -24.57 13.77
N LYS A 38 18.87 -24.60 15.02
CA LYS A 38 20.04 -25.39 15.39
C LYS A 38 19.79 -26.87 15.09
N GLY A 39 20.66 -27.47 14.28
CA GLY A 39 20.55 -28.87 13.86
C GLY A 39 19.53 -29.11 12.74
N VAL A 40 18.91 -28.05 12.20
CA VAL A 40 17.96 -28.13 11.07
C VAL A 40 18.59 -27.61 9.79
N ILE A 41 19.44 -26.59 9.88
CA ILE A 41 20.20 -26.04 8.75
C ILE A 41 21.67 -25.81 9.14
N PRO A 42 22.59 -25.71 8.16
CA PRO A 42 23.99 -25.38 8.44
C PRO A 42 24.13 -24.08 9.24
N ARG A 43 25.11 -24.06 10.16
CA ARG A 43 25.33 -22.91 11.06
C ARG A 43 25.57 -21.60 10.31
N ASP A 44 26.36 -21.64 9.25
CA ASP A 44 26.68 -20.45 8.45
C ASP A 44 25.42 -19.84 7.80
N LEU A 45 24.49 -20.69 7.39
CA LEU A 45 23.20 -20.28 6.82
C LEU A 45 22.30 -19.65 7.89
N ALA A 46 22.26 -20.26 9.07
CA ALA A 46 21.53 -19.73 10.21
C ALA A 46 22.08 -18.37 10.69
N ASP A 47 23.40 -18.21 10.68
CA ASP A 47 24.10 -16.96 11.02
C ASP A 47 23.82 -15.87 9.98
N LYS A 48 23.86 -16.22 8.69
CA LYS A 48 23.52 -15.31 7.58
C LYS A 48 22.07 -14.84 7.66
N LEU A 49 21.12 -15.76 7.88
CA LEU A 49 19.70 -15.42 8.03
C LEU A 49 19.46 -14.50 9.23
N THR A 50 20.07 -14.81 10.38
CA THR A 50 19.97 -13.99 11.61
C THR A 50 20.58 -12.60 11.40
N SER A 51 21.76 -12.52 10.76
CA SER A 51 22.46 -11.27 10.49
C SER A 51 21.65 -10.35 9.58
N LEU A 52 21.16 -10.85 8.45
CA LEU A 52 20.36 -10.07 7.50
C LEU A 52 19.04 -9.59 8.11
N ARG A 53 18.35 -10.47 8.85
CA ARG A 53 17.10 -10.09 9.53
C ARG A 53 17.34 -8.98 10.56
N ASN A 54 18.39 -9.10 11.38
CA ASN A 54 18.74 -8.09 12.37
C ASN A 54 19.22 -6.78 11.73
N GLN A 55 19.89 -6.83 10.58
CA GLN A 55 20.26 -5.64 9.82
C GLN A 55 19.02 -4.84 9.40
N ILE A 56 17.95 -5.50 8.94
CA ILE A 56 16.67 -4.83 8.62
C ILE A 56 16.11 -4.14 9.87
N VAL A 57 16.11 -4.81 11.03
CA VAL A 57 15.65 -4.23 12.30
C VAL A 57 16.45 -2.96 12.64
N LEU A 58 17.79 -3.06 12.62
CA LEU A 58 18.68 -1.96 12.97
C LEU A 58 18.48 -0.74 12.06
N ILE A 59 18.43 -0.94 10.74
CA ILE A 59 18.23 0.16 9.80
C ILE A 59 16.85 0.80 10.00
N ALA A 60 15.80 -0.01 10.18
CA ALA A 60 14.45 0.50 10.33
C ALA A 60 14.26 1.30 11.62
N GLU A 61 14.83 0.83 12.74
CA GLU A 61 14.75 1.51 14.03
C GLU A 61 15.60 2.79 14.08
N ASP A 62 16.82 2.76 13.54
CA ASP A 62 17.73 3.93 13.53
C ASP A 62 17.18 5.06 12.66
N THR A 63 16.53 4.71 11.54
CA THR A 63 16.07 5.69 10.55
C THR A 63 14.58 5.98 10.63
N GLY A 64 13.83 5.29 11.50
CA GLY A 64 12.37 5.31 11.51
C GLY A 64 11.75 4.90 10.17
N GLY A 65 12.42 4.01 9.43
CA GLY A 65 12.01 3.55 8.09
C GLY A 65 12.36 4.49 6.93
N SER A 66 13.01 5.62 7.19
CA SER A 66 13.33 6.62 6.14
C SER A 66 14.47 6.23 5.21
N ALA A 67 15.36 5.29 5.59
CA ALA A 67 16.41 4.74 4.74
C ALA A 67 15.86 3.68 3.77
N ILE A 68 14.96 4.12 2.87
CA ILE A 68 14.18 3.25 1.98
C ILE A 68 15.08 2.40 1.08
N ALA A 69 16.13 2.98 0.49
CA ALA A 69 17.01 2.28 -0.45
C ALA A 69 17.81 1.17 0.25
N GLU A 70 18.36 1.46 1.44
CA GLU A 70 19.09 0.53 2.28
C GLU A 70 18.20 -0.61 2.76
N LEU A 71 16.99 -0.30 3.23
CA LEU A 71 16.02 -1.31 3.67
C LEU A 71 15.61 -2.23 2.53
N ARG A 72 15.31 -1.68 1.34
CA ARG A 72 14.96 -2.50 0.17
C ARG A 72 16.11 -3.40 -0.27
N ARG A 73 17.35 -2.95 -0.19
CA ARG A 73 18.53 -3.78 -0.46
C ARG A 73 18.64 -4.91 0.56
N ALA A 74 18.58 -4.59 1.85
CA ALA A 74 18.64 -5.60 2.92
C ALA A 74 17.49 -6.62 2.83
N LEU A 75 16.28 -6.18 2.47
CA LEU A 75 15.14 -7.08 2.27
C LEU A 75 15.34 -8.03 1.09
N LYS A 76 15.92 -7.58 -0.02
CA LYS A 76 16.22 -8.45 -1.17
C LYS A 76 17.26 -9.51 -0.81
N GLU A 77 18.34 -9.10 -0.13
CA GLU A 77 19.38 -10.01 0.36
C GLU A 77 18.81 -11.02 1.35
N TYR A 78 17.98 -10.56 2.29
CA TYR A 78 17.28 -11.43 3.24
C TYR A 78 16.33 -12.41 2.54
N LEU A 79 15.51 -11.93 1.60
CA LEU A 79 14.58 -12.76 0.83
C LEU A 79 15.29 -13.88 0.09
N SER A 80 16.44 -13.61 -0.54
CA SER A 80 17.23 -14.62 -1.26
C SER A 80 17.65 -15.80 -0.36
N VAL A 81 17.96 -15.54 0.91
CA VAL A 81 18.27 -16.60 1.89
C VAL A 81 16.99 -17.23 2.46
N LEU A 82 15.99 -16.41 2.82
CA LEU A 82 14.74 -16.83 3.46
C LEU A 82 13.95 -17.82 2.62
N ILE A 83 13.87 -17.63 1.30
CA ILE A 83 13.05 -18.48 0.42
C ILE A 83 13.52 -19.93 0.41
N GLY A 84 14.79 -20.21 0.70
CA GLY A 84 15.23 -21.59 0.84
C GLY A 84 14.50 -22.31 1.98
N LEU A 85 14.18 -21.63 3.09
CA LEU A 85 13.35 -22.21 4.18
C LEU A 85 11.93 -22.61 3.74
N THR A 86 11.46 -22.21 2.55
CA THR A 86 10.15 -22.62 2.01
C THR A 86 10.21 -23.94 1.25
N LYS A 87 11.39 -24.45 0.92
CA LYS A 87 11.55 -25.74 0.24
C LYS A 87 11.30 -26.86 1.25
N LYS A 88 10.33 -27.71 0.95
CA LYS A 88 9.96 -28.87 1.78
C LYS A 88 11.13 -29.81 2.07
N GLU A 89 12.08 -29.90 1.13
CA GLU A 89 13.28 -30.73 1.23
C GLU A 89 14.16 -30.36 2.44
N TYR A 90 14.13 -29.11 2.90
CA TYR A 90 14.95 -28.66 4.02
C TYR A 90 14.25 -28.79 5.39
N GLY A 91 12.95 -29.11 5.42
CA GLY A 91 12.23 -29.51 6.64
C GLY A 91 11.89 -28.48 7.75
N PRO A 92 12.00 -27.14 7.64
CA PRO A 92 11.83 -26.26 8.80
C PRO A 92 10.41 -25.70 8.99
N GLU A 93 9.39 -26.20 8.28
CA GLU A 93 8.01 -25.67 8.41
C GLU A 93 7.52 -25.75 9.86
N GLY A 94 7.21 -24.59 10.45
CA GLY A 94 6.68 -24.48 11.81
C GLY A 94 7.72 -24.37 12.94
N LEU A 95 9.03 -24.47 12.65
CA LEU A 95 10.07 -24.43 13.70
C LEU A 95 10.42 -23.02 14.18
N ILE A 96 10.29 -22.03 13.29
CA ILE A 96 10.68 -20.63 13.55
C ILE A 96 9.42 -19.81 13.82
N ASP A 97 9.33 -19.21 15.00
CA ASP A 97 8.30 -18.22 15.35
C ASP A 97 8.73 -16.82 14.89
N PHE A 98 8.10 -16.33 13.83
CA PHE A 98 8.44 -15.04 13.24
C PHE A 98 7.64 -13.91 13.89
N LYS A 99 8.38 -13.03 14.58
CA LYS A 99 7.83 -11.89 15.31
C LYS A 99 7.98 -10.60 14.53
N TRP A 100 6.89 -9.85 14.44
CA TRP A 100 6.81 -8.53 13.80
C TRP A 100 6.13 -7.53 14.72
N LYS A 101 6.51 -6.27 14.59
CA LYS A 101 5.95 -5.15 15.35
C LYS A 101 5.66 -3.97 14.44
N ASN A 102 4.76 -3.11 14.87
CA ASN A 102 4.48 -1.85 14.18
C ASN A 102 5.66 -0.88 14.40
N LEU A 103 6.11 -0.22 13.33
CA LEU A 103 7.25 0.71 13.36
C LEU A 103 6.92 2.01 14.10
N GLU A 104 5.67 2.48 14.03
CA GLU A 104 5.25 3.78 14.58
C GLU A 104 5.12 3.76 16.11
N ASP A 105 4.56 2.68 16.68
CA ASP A 105 4.30 2.57 18.12
C ASP A 105 5.16 1.50 18.84
N GLY A 106 5.91 0.70 18.08
CA GLY A 106 6.80 -0.34 18.60
C GLY A 106 6.08 -1.56 19.20
N ARG A 107 4.74 -1.62 19.16
CA ARG A 107 3.99 -2.74 19.75
C ARG A 107 4.14 -3.98 18.90
N GLN A 108 4.40 -5.11 19.56
CA GLN A 108 4.38 -6.41 18.89
C GLN A 108 2.98 -6.64 18.34
N ASP A 109 2.93 -6.93 17.05
CA ASP A 109 1.69 -7.02 16.28
C ASP A 109 1.35 -8.48 15.94
N SER A 110 2.37 -9.31 15.69
CA SER A 110 2.17 -10.73 15.35
C SER A 110 3.34 -11.62 15.76
N SER A 111 3.04 -12.90 15.97
CA SER A 111 3.98 -14.01 16.25
C SER A 111 3.44 -15.25 15.54
N ILE A 112 4.03 -15.61 14.40
CA ILE A 112 3.48 -16.68 13.54
C ILE A 112 4.60 -17.62 13.11
N SER A 113 4.42 -18.91 13.40
CA SER A 113 5.36 -19.96 13.04
C SER A 113 5.14 -20.48 11.61
N ASN A 114 5.39 -19.64 10.61
CA ASN A 114 5.25 -20.02 9.20
C ASN A 114 6.22 -19.23 8.31
N THR A 115 7.01 -19.92 7.49
CA THR A 115 8.01 -19.28 6.62
C THR A 115 7.36 -18.43 5.52
N TRP A 116 6.25 -18.88 4.92
CA TRP A 116 5.52 -18.08 3.93
C TRP A 116 4.93 -16.81 4.53
N PHE A 117 4.59 -16.79 5.82
CA PHE A 117 4.23 -15.57 6.53
C PHE A 117 5.41 -14.58 6.66
N GLU A 118 6.64 -15.07 6.89
CA GLU A 118 7.83 -14.21 6.89
C GLU A 118 8.10 -13.62 5.49
N VAL A 119 7.93 -14.44 4.44
CA VAL A 119 8.01 -13.96 3.05
C VAL A 119 6.95 -12.89 2.78
N LEU A 120 5.69 -13.16 3.16
CA LEU A 120 4.58 -12.20 3.05
C LEU A 120 4.92 -10.87 3.72
N SER A 121 5.39 -10.93 4.97
CA SER A 121 5.69 -9.73 5.76
C SER A 121 6.88 -8.95 5.17
N SER A 122 7.88 -9.64 4.64
CA SER A 122 9.05 -9.02 4.00
C SER A 122 8.68 -8.32 2.68
N VAL A 123 7.90 -8.98 1.80
CA VAL A 123 7.44 -8.40 0.54
C VAL A 123 6.43 -7.27 0.79
N HIS A 124 5.55 -7.42 1.78
CA HIS A 124 4.67 -6.34 2.23
C HIS A 124 5.44 -5.10 2.69
N LEU A 125 6.52 -5.28 3.48
CA LEU A 125 7.39 -4.17 3.87
C LEU A 125 8.05 -3.51 2.64
N MET A 126 8.48 -4.27 1.64
CA MET A 126 8.96 -3.69 0.38
C MET A 126 7.90 -2.83 -0.31
N ALA A 127 6.62 -3.25 -0.29
CA ALA A 127 5.51 -2.46 -0.82
C ALA A 127 5.31 -1.15 -0.04
N MET A 128 5.29 -1.21 1.30
CA MET A 128 5.09 -0.02 2.15
C MET A 128 6.22 1.01 1.99
N LEU A 129 7.47 0.54 1.90
CA LEU A 129 8.62 1.38 1.62
C LEU A 129 8.52 2.03 0.23
N THR A 130 8.07 1.29 -0.78
CA THR A 130 7.87 1.81 -2.14
C THR A 130 6.76 2.86 -2.18
N LEU A 131 5.67 2.67 -1.42
CA LEU A 131 4.61 3.66 -1.29
C LEU A 131 5.07 4.93 -0.55
N SER A 132 5.90 4.78 0.48
CA SER A 132 6.49 5.91 1.22
C SER A 132 7.41 6.76 0.34
N ASP A 133 8.14 6.12 -0.57
CA ASP A 133 8.97 6.79 -1.56
C ASP A 133 8.11 7.59 -2.56
N ALA A 134 7.04 6.95 -3.08
CA ALA A 134 6.07 7.62 -3.95
C ALA A 134 5.40 8.82 -3.25
N ASP A 135 5.00 8.69 -1.97
CA ASP A 135 4.44 9.80 -1.21
C ASP A 135 5.43 10.97 -1.11
N SER A 136 6.69 10.67 -0.79
CA SER A 136 7.76 11.67 -0.61
C SER A 136 8.06 12.47 -1.88
N LEU A 137 7.91 11.86 -3.06
CA LEU A 137 8.00 12.53 -4.36
C LEU A 137 6.79 13.45 -4.63
N MET A 138 5.64 13.08 -4.09
CA MET A 138 4.36 13.71 -4.38
C MET A 138 3.96 14.79 -3.36
N ILE A 139 4.67 14.91 -2.24
CA ILE A 139 4.54 16.07 -1.35
C ILE A 139 5.07 17.33 -2.07
N PRO A 140 4.23 18.34 -2.31
CA PRO A 140 4.65 19.56 -2.98
C PRO A 140 5.73 20.31 -2.19
N LYS A 141 6.79 20.74 -2.86
CA LYS A 141 7.90 21.49 -2.26
C LYS A 141 7.90 22.92 -2.81
N ASP A 142 8.36 23.88 -2.02
CA ASP A 142 8.59 25.26 -2.46
C ASP A 142 10.11 25.46 -2.69
N PRO A 143 10.61 25.20 -3.91
CA PRO A 143 12.04 25.23 -4.18
C PRO A 143 12.64 26.65 -4.12
N SER A 144 11.83 27.69 -4.32
CA SER A 144 12.29 29.09 -4.41
C SER A 144 12.00 29.92 -3.16
N GLY A 145 11.32 29.36 -2.15
CA GLY A 145 10.85 30.11 -0.98
C GLY A 145 9.76 31.14 -1.33
N SER A 146 9.13 31.00 -2.49
CA SER A 146 8.12 31.93 -3.02
C SER A 146 6.73 31.73 -2.42
N GLY A 147 6.53 30.66 -1.66
CA GLY A 147 5.24 30.18 -1.16
C GLY A 147 4.52 29.23 -2.13
N PHE A 148 4.98 29.08 -3.38
CA PHE A 148 4.33 28.21 -4.37
C PHE A 148 4.90 26.80 -4.33
N ARG A 149 4.16 25.90 -3.66
CA ARG A 149 4.53 24.49 -3.59
C ARG A 149 4.01 23.72 -4.80
N VAL A 150 4.91 23.06 -5.54
CA VAL A 150 4.58 22.28 -6.75
C VAL A 150 5.29 20.93 -6.76
N VAL A 151 4.80 20.02 -7.61
CA VAL A 151 5.43 18.72 -7.91
C VAL A 151 5.81 18.71 -9.39
N SER A 152 7.06 18.36 -9.69
CA SER A 152 7.57 18.34 -11.08
C SER A 152 6.89 17.24 -11.90
N SER A 153 6.93 17.36 -13.23
CA SER A 153 6.41 16.28 -14.09
C SER A 153 7.22 14.99 -13.97
N ASP A 154 8.52 15.09 -13.68
CA ASP A 154 9.40 13.92 -13.56
C ASP A 154 9.11 13.16 -12.27
N SER A 155 8.97 13.86 -11.14
CA SER A 155 8.56 13.26 -9.87
C SER A 155 7.18 12.59 -9.96
N LYS A 156 6.25 13.14 -10.76
CA LYS A 156 4.95 12.50 -11.03
C LYS A 156 5.10 11.18 -11.79
N ARG A 157 5.97 11.12 -12.80
CA ARG A 157 6.20 9.90 -13.59
C ARG A 157 6.86 8.83 -12.73
N GLU A 158 7.90 9.21 -12.00
CA GLU A 158 8.60 8.33 -11.06
C GLU A 158 7.66 7.81 -9.97
N ALA A 159 6.78 8.65 -9.42
CA ALA A 159 5.77 8.21 -8.46
C ALA A 159 4.78 7.20 -9.07
N ILE A 160 4.40 7.35 -10.35
CA ILE A 160 3.57 6.34 -11.04
C ILE A 160 4.33 5.01 -11.09
N ASP A 161 5.58 5.00 -11.53
CA ASP A 161 6.39 3.78 -11.62
C ASP A 161 6.52 3.08 -10.25
N LEU A 162 6.73 3.84 -9.18
CA LEU A 162 6.75 3.32 -7.81
C LEU A 162 5.39 2.73 -7.39
N LEU A 163 4.28 3.36 -7.75
CA LEU A 163 2.93 2.86 -7.42
C LEU A 163 2.60 1.55 -8.16
N LEU A 164 3.02 1.40 -9.42
CA LEU A 164 2.88 0.14 -10.17
C LEU A 164 3.71 -0.97 -9.55
N LYS A 165 4.96 -0.65 -9.18
CA LYS A 165 5.85 -1.56 -8.47
C LYS A 165 5.32 -2.01 -7.11
N ALA A 166 4.77 -1.07 -6.33
CA ALA A 166 4.13 -1.40 -5.05
C ALA A 166 2.90 -2.30 -5.25
N SER A 167 2.10 -2.03 -6.29
CA SER A 167 0.98 -2.90 -6.67
C SER A 167 1.45 -4.32 -7.00
N GLY A 168 2.56 -4.45 -7.73
CA GLY A 168 3.15 -5.74 -8.10
C GLY A 168 3.56 -6.59 -6.91
N TYR A 169 4.23 -5.99 -5.92
CA TYR A 169 4.54 -6.69 -4.67
C TYR A 169 3.28 -7.17 -3.94
N LEU A 170 2.23 -6.35 -3.90
CA LEU A 170 0.99 -6.68 -3.19
C LEU A 170 0.17 -7.74 -3.94
N GLU A 171 0.12 -7.67 -5.28
CA GLU A 171 -0.51 -8.71 -6.10
C GLU A 171 0.21 -10.06 -5.91
N PHE A 172 1.55 -10.06 -5.91
CA PHE A 172 2.33 -11.26 -5.60
C PHE A 172 2.02 -11.81 -4.20
N CYS A 173 1.94 -10.94 -3.19
CA CYS A 173 1.53 -11.36 -1.84
C CYS A 173 0.19 -12.10 -1.86
N VAL A 174 -0.81 -11.59 -2.60
CA VAL A 174 -2.15 -12.19 -2.67
C VAL A 174 -2.15 -13.49 -3.49
N ARG A 175 -1.63 -13.46 -4.71
CA ARG A 175 -1.77 -14.57 -5.67
C ARG A 175 -0.82 -15.71 -5.39
N ASP A 176 0.40 -15.40 -4.96
CA ASP A 176 1.47 -16.37 -4.83
C ASP A 176 1.75 -16.72 -3.37
N VAL A 177 1.74 -15.76 -2.45
CA VAL A 177 2.14 -16.04 -1.07
C VAL A 177 0.97 -16.56 -0.23
N LEU A 178 -0.16 -15.84 -0.21
CA LEU A 178 -1.33 -16.21 0.62
C LEU A 178 -1.92 -17.57 0.26
N THR A 179 -1.82 -17.99 -1.00
CA THR A 179 -2.30 -19.30 -1.48
C THR A 179 -1.49 -20.47 -0.92
N ARG A 180 -0.27 -20.21 -0.43
CA ARG A 180 0.63 -21.20 0.17
C ARG A 180 0.52 -21.27 1.70
N ILE A 181 -0.26 -20.39 2.31
CA ILE A 181 -0.45 -20.33 3.77
C ILE A 181 -1.79 -20.98 4.16
N PRO A 182 -1.82 -21.94 5.12
CA PRO A 182 -3.04 -22.56 5.58
C PRO A 182 -4.09 -21.56 6.11
N ALA A 183 -5.37 -21.82 5.84
CA ALA A 183 -6.46 -20.93 6.25
C ALA A 183 -6.51 -20.68 7.77
N GLU A 184 -6.21 -21.69 8.58
CA GLU A 184 -6.15 -21.55 10.05
C GLU A 184 -5.05 -20.58 10.49
N THR A 185 -3.90 -20.57 9.81
CA THR A 185 -2.84 -19.59 10.06
C THR A 185 -3.25 -18.19 9.61
N LYS A 186 -3.95 -18.06 8.48
CA LYS A 186 -4.44 -16.74 8.01
C LYS A 186 -5.43 -16.09 8.99
N LYS A 187 -6.18 -16.86 9.78
CA LYS A 187 -7.08 -16.32 10.82
C LYS A 187 -6.35 -15.59 11.94
N THR A 188 -5.07 -15.90 12.18
CA THR A 188 -4.26 -15.25 13.22
C THR A 188 -3.47 -14.05 12.68
N PHE A 189 -3.68 -13.66 11.42
CA PHE A 189 -2.96 -12.54 10.83
C PHE A 189 -3.37 -11.20 11.45
N PRO A 190 -2.43 -10.25 11.55
CA PRO A 190 -2.79 -8.88 11.85
C PRO A 190 -3.67 -8.31 10.73
N HIS A 191 -4.47 -7.30 11.06
CA HIS A 191 -5.53 -6.80 10.18
C HIS A 191 -5.00 -6.30 8.82
N ASP A 192 -3.81 -5.69 8.80
CA ASP A 192 -3.17 -5.15 7.60
C ASP A 192 -2.68 -6.23 6.63
N LEU A 193 -2.62 -7.49 7.06
CA LEU A 193 -2.28 -8.65 6.22
C LEU A 193 -3.48 -9.48 5.76
N GLN A 194 -4.70 -9.05 6.06
CA GLN A 194 -5.88 -9.73 5.52
C GLN A 194 -5.93 -9.62 4.00
N GLU A 195 -6.37 -10.68 3.34
CA GLU A 195 -6.40 -10.81 1.88
C GLU A 195 -7.08 -9.61 1.19
N GLY A 196 -8.32 -9.29 1.60
CA GLY A 196 -9.05 -8.14 1.07
C GLY A 196 -8.42 -6.79 1.39
N VAL A 197 -7.62 -6.67 2.46
CA VAL A 197 -6.86 -5.46 2.77
C VAL A 197 -5.70 -5.30 1.80
N LEU A 198 -4.92 -6.36 1.56
CA LEU A 198 -3.81 -6.36 0.60
C LEU A 198 -4.29 -6.08 -0.82
N GLU A 199 -5.38 -6.72 -1.26
CA GLU A 199 -6.03 -6.44 -2.54
C GLU A 199 -6.48 -4.98 -2.66
N ALA A 200 -7.11 -4.46 -1.61
CA ALA A 200 -7.54 -3.07 -1.57
C ALA A 200 -6.37 -2.10 -1.69
N ILE A 201 -5.23 -2.37 -1.03
CA ILE A 201 -4.02 -1.55 -1.18
C ILE A 201 -3.51 -1.64 -2.62
N ALA A 202 -3.38 -2.86 -3.18
CA ALA A 202 -2.88 -3.07 -4.55
C ALA A 202 -3.69 -2.28 -5.59
N ILE A 203 -5.02 -2.31 -5.49
CA ILE A 203 -5.93 -1.59 -6.38
C ILE A 203 -5.89 -0.07 -6.08
N GLN A 204 -5.79 0.32 -4.80
CA GLN A 204 -5.65 1.72 -4.40
C GLN A 204 -4.43 2.35 -5.08
N THR A 205 -3.27 1.68 -5.14
CA THR A 205 -2.06 2.26 -5.76
C THR A 205 -2.26 2.53 -7.25
N LEU A 206 -2.98 1.66 -7.97
CA LEU A 206 -3.36 1.87 -9.38
C LEU A 206 -4.33 3.04 -9.54
N GLY A 207 -5.30 3.17 -8.62
CA GLY A 207 -6.20 4.33 -8.56
C GLY A 207 -5.43 5.64 -8.36
N GLN A 208 -4.43 5.65 -7.48
CA GLN A 208 -3.56 6.80 -7.25
C GLN A 208 -2.66 7.10 -8.46
N GLY A 209 -2.10 6.07 -9.12
CA GLY A 209 -1.34 6.26 -10.35
C GLY A 209 -2.18 6.90 -11.44
N THR A 210 -3.44 6.49 -11.56
CA THR A 210 -4.42 7.05 -12.52
C THR A 210 -4.75 8.51 -12.19
N GLU A 211 -4.87 8.86 -10.90
CA GLU A 211 -5.04 10.26 -10.45
C GLU A 211 -3.87 11.14 -10.91
N ILE A 212 -2.64 10.63 -10.82
CA ILE A 212 -1.44 11.35 -11.24
C ILE A 212 -1.42 11.50 -12.77
N GLN A 213 -1.79 10.46 -13.52
CA GLN A 213 -1.95 10.53 -14.97
C GLN A 213 -3.00 11.57 -15.38
N LEU A 214 -4.12 11.65 -14.66
CA LEU A 214 -5.13 12.68 -14.87
C LEU A 214 -4.55 14.08 -14.60
N GLY A 215 -3.75 14.25 -13.54
CA GLY A 215 -2.98 15.46 -13.27
C GLY A 215 -2.11 15.90 -14.44
N LEU A 216 -1.31 14.99 -14.98
CA LEU A 216 -0.47 15.23 -16.16
C LEU A 216 -1.30 15.59 -17.40
N ALA A 217 -2.45 14.92 -17.58
CA ALA A 217 -3.35 15.22 -18.69
C ALA A 217 -3.99 16.62 -18.54
N VAL A 218 -4.35 17.05 -17.34
CA VAL A 218 -4.90 18.39 -17.09
C VAL A 218 -3.88 19.48 -17.45
N GLU A 219 -2.62 19.28 -17.11
CA GLU A 219 -1.51 20.22 -17.37
C GLU A 219 -1.05 20.20 -18.84
N SER A 220 -1.35 19.13 -19.58
CA SER A 220 -0.96 18.98 -20.97
C SER A 220 -1.95 19.63 -21.94
N GLN A 221 -1.44 20.50 -22.82
CA GLN A 221 -2.21 21.06 -23.94
C GLN A 221 -2.60 20.01 -25.00
N LYS A 222 -1.88 18.87 -25.05
CA LYS A 222 -2.12 17.79 -26.02
C LYS A 222 -3.21 16.82 -25.59
N ALA A 223 -3.55 16.78 -24.30
CA ALA A 223 -4.51 15.82 -23.77
C ALA A 223 -5.95 16.22 -24.10
N THR A 224 -6.65 15.37 -24.85
CA THR A 224 -8.04 15.60 -25.25
C THR A 224 -9.01 15.45 -24.07
N LEU A 225 -10.20 16.02 -24.20
CA LEU A 225 -11.27 15.85 -23.22
C LEU A 225 -11.65 14.38 -23.01
N SER A 226 -11.63 13.57 -24.08
CA SER A 226 -11.91 12.13 -24.01
C SER A 226 -10.88 11.39 -23.16
N VAL A 227 -9.59 11.76 -23.24
CA VAL A 227 -8.54 11.19 -22.39
C VAL A 227 -8.78 11.54 -20.91
N LYS A 228 -9.12 12.80 -20.61
CA LYS A 228 -9.41 13.25 -19.24
C LYS A 228 -10.64 12.53 -18.66
N ARG A 229 -11.72 12.38 -19.44
CA ARG A 229 -12.90 11.59 -19.04
C ARG A 229 -12.54 10.14 -18.76
N ARG A 230 -11.79 9.49 -19.67
CA ARG A 230 -11.36 8.10 -19.51
C ARG A 230 -10.59 7.90 -18.21
N LEU A 231 -9.54 8.69 -17.98
CA LEU A 231 -8.72 8.58 -16.77
C LEU A 231 -9.55 8.80 -15.49
N ALA A 232 -10.47 9.77 -15.48
CA ALA A 232 -11.34 9.99 -14.33
C ALA A 232 -12.30 8.81 -14.06
N CYS A 233 -12.82 8.17 -15.11
CA CYS A 233 -13.67 6.99 -14.99
C CYS A 233 -12.87 5.76 -14.55
N GLU A 234 -11.65 5.54 -15.08
CA GLU A 234 -10.77 4.47 -14.61
C GLU A 234 -10.40 4.65 -13.13
N GLN A 235 -10.08 5.87 -12.70
CA GLN A 235 -9.83 6.21 -11.30
C GLN A 235 -11.02 5.82 -10.41
N LEU A 236 -12.24 6.13 -10.84
CA LEU A 236 -13.47 5.76 -10.13
C LEU A 236 -13.63 4.24 -10.02
N ILE A 237 -13.37 3.50 -11.11
CA ILE A 237 -13.46 2.03 -11.12
C ILE A 237 -12.47 1.44 -10.10
N TYR A 238 -11.21 1.87 -10.09
CA TYR A 238 -10.22 1.39 -9.12
C TYR A 238 -10.67 1.62 -7.67
N PHE A 239 -11.09 2.83 -7.29
CA PHE A 239 -11.52 3.08 -5.91
C PHE A 239 -12.82 2.35 -5.54
N THR A 240 -13.68 2.06 -6.51
CA THR A 240 -14.87 1.21 -6.31
C THR A 240 -14.45 -0.23 -6.01
N GLN A 241 -13.54 -0.79 -6.80
CA GLN A 241 -12.99 -2.13 -6.59
C GLN A 241 -12.27 -2.25 -5.24
N ALA A 242 -11.42 -1.28 -4.89
CA ALA A 242 -10.71 -1.25 -3.61
C ALA A 242 -11.68 -1.20 -2.41
N TYR A 243 -12.79 -0.46 -2.53
CA TYR A 243 -13.83 -0.44 -1.51
C TYR A 243 -14.53 -1.80 -1.35
N HIS A 244 -14.80 -2.50 -2.46
CA HIS A 244 -15.42 -3.83 -2.42
C HIS A 244 -14.51 -4.87 -1.75
N CYS A 245 -13.19 -4.83 -1.99
CA CYS A 245 -12.23 -5.70 -1.30
C CYS A 245 -12.28 -5.53 0.23
N LEU A 246 -12.48 -4.30 0.73
CA LEU A 246 -12.61 -4.03 2.17
C LEU A 246 -13.98 -4.36 2.76
N SER A 247 -15.03 -4.46 1.94
CA SER A 247 -16.41 -4.64 2.42
C SER A 247 -16.62 -6.00 3.11
N GLY A 248 -15.77 -6.99 2.80
CA GLY A 248 -15.76 -8.31 3.45
C GLY A 248 -14.91 -8.39 4.73
N CYS A 249 -14.13 -7.36 5.05
CA CYS A 249 -13.24 -7.36 6.22
C CYS A 249 -13.98 -6.88 7.49
N ASP A 250 -13.52 -7.30 8.68
CA ASP A 250 -14.01 -6.72 9.94
C ASP A 250 -13.43 -5.30 10.10
N ILE A 251 -14.21 -4.29 9.69
CA ILE A 251 -13.82 -2.86 9.70
C ILE A 251 -13.84 -2.29 11.14
N ASN A 252 -14.29 -3.05 12.14
CA ASN A 252 -14.54 -2.48 13.46
C ASN A 252 -13.27 -2.21 14.28
N GLN A 253 -12.07 -2.64 13.85
CA GLN A 253 -10.84 -2.56 14.64
C GLN A 253 -9.71 -1.78 13.93
N GLY A 254 -8.98 -0.96 14.69
CA GLY A 254 -7.62 -0.51 14.34
C GLY A 254 -7.42 0.34 13.06
N HIS A 255 -6.22 0.19 12.48
CA HIS A 255 -5.68 0.99 11.37
C HIS A 255 -6.49 0.86 10.06
N GLY A 256 -7.25 -0.23 9.86
CA GLY A 256 -8.11 -0.42 8.69
C GLY A 256 -9.17 0.68 8.51
N ARG A 257 -9.62 1.28 9.62
CA ARG A 257 -10.54 2.43 9.59
C ARG A 257 -9.96 3.65 8.88
N LYS A 258 -8.63 3.82 8.83
CA LYS A 258 -8.01 4.95 8.13
C LYS A 258 -7.98 4.70 6.62
N GLN A 259 -7.69 3.46 6.18
CA GLN A 259 -7.70 3.09 4.77
C GLN A 259 -9.09 3.27 4.13
N ILE A 260 -10.16 2.78 4.77
CA ILE A 260 -11.52 2.93 4.21
C ILE A 260 -11.93 4.41 4.08
N ARG A 261 -11.49 5.27 5.01
CA ARG A 261 -11.70 6.73 4.92
C ARG A 261 -10.91 7.35 3.78
N PHE A 262 -9.68 6.90 3.56
CA PHE A 262 -8.87 7.31 2.42
C PHE A 262 -9.54 6.93 1.09
N ILE A 263 -9.95 5.67 0.94
CA ILE A 263 -10.65 5.19 -0.27
C ILE A 263 -11.94 5.97 -0.48
N LYS A 264 -12.74 6.22 0.58
CA LYS A 264 -13.95 7.04 0.47
C LYS A 264 -13.65 8.45 -0.03
N TRP A 265 -12.62 9.10 0.51
CA TRP A 265 -12.21 10.42 0.06
C TRP A 265 -11.84 10.41 -1.43
N LYS A 266 -10.96 9.49 -1.84
CA LYS A 266 -10.50 9.40 -3.23
C LYS A 266 -11.58 8.95 -4.21
N PHE A 267 -12.47 8.05 -3.80
CA PHE A 267 -13.66 7.67 -4.56
C PHE A 267 -14.54 8.88 -4.88
N LEU A 268 -14.81 9.75 -3.90
CA LEU A 268 -15.64 10.94 -4.10
C LEU A 268 -14.96 11.94 -5.04
N GLU A 269 -13.64 12.15 -4.91
CA GLU A 269 -12.88 12.98 -5.85
C GLU A 269 -12.91 12.42 -7.28
N ALA A 270 -12.70 11.10 -7.44
CA ALA A 270 -12.73 10.43 -8.72
C ALA A 270 -14.12 10.51 -9.37
N LYS A 271 -15.19 10.29 -8.59
CA LYS A 271 -16.58 10.37 -9.06
C LYS A 271 -16.94 11.80 -9.49
N ALA A 272 -16.51 12.81 -8.73
CA ALA A 272 -16.68 14.20 -9.10
C ALA A 272 -15.96 14.54 -10.41
N ALA A 273 -14.70 14.09 -10.57
CA ALA A 273 -13.94 14.28 -11.80
C ALA A 273 -14.59 13.58 -13.01
N ALA A 274 -15.08 12.35 -12.82
CA ALA A 274 -15.72 11.56 -13.87
C ALA A 274 -16.98 12.26 -14.39
N TYR A 275 -17.87 12.68 -13.50
CA TYR A 275 -19.06 13.44 -13.88
C TYR A 275 -18.73 14.80 -14.49
N TYR A 276 -17.73 15.52 -13.95
CA TYR A 276 -17.30 16.79 -14.53
C TYR A 276 -16.88 16.64 -16.01
N TYR A 277 -15.97 15.70 -16.30
CA TYR A 277 -15.52 15.50 -17.68
C TYR A 277 -16.58 14.85 -18.57
N HIS A 278 -17.46 14.02 -18.01
CA HIS A 278 -18.60 13.48 -18.75
C HIS A 278 -19.59 14.59 -19.14
N GLY A 279 -19.95 15.46 -18.19
CA GLY A 279 -20.79 16.63 -18.42
C GLY A 279 -20.22 17.56 -19.49
N LEU A 280 -18.89 17.81 -19.48
CA LEU A 280 -18.23 18.59 -20.53
C LEU A 280 -18.32 17.95 -21.93
N ILE A 281 -18.44 16.62 -22.03
CA ILE A 281 -18.64 15.95 -23.31
C ILE A 281 -20.10 16.04 -23.74
N LEU A 282 -21.04 15.80 -22.83
CA LEU A 282 -22.48 15.97 -23.11
C LEU A 282 -22.79 17.40 -23.55
N ASP A 283 -22.19 18.40 -22.91
CA ASP A 283 -22.38 19.82 -23.23
C ASP A 283 -22.01 20.21 -24.68
N LYS A 284 -21.28 19.36 -25.42
CA LYS A 284 -20.99 19.56 -26.84
C LYS A 284 -22.12 19.10 -27.77
N GLY A 285 -23.11 18.38 -27.24
CA GLY A 285 -24.31 18.00 -27.98
C GLY A 285 -25.20 19.21 -28.30
N SER A 286 -26.18 19.00 -29.18
CA SER A 286 -27.11 20.04 -29.63
C SER A 286 -28.53 19.90 -29.09
N GLU A 287 -28.87 18.76 -28.50
CA GLU A 287 -30.23 18.47 -28.05
C GLU A 287 -30.50 19.00 -26.64
N PRO A 288 -31.69 19.57 -26.35
CA PRO A 288 -32.05 20.06 -25.03
C PRO A 288 -31.92 19.02 -23.91
N SER A 289 -32.31 17.77 -24.18
CA SER A 289 -32.18 16.63 -23.25
C SER A 289 -30.72 16.36 -22.85
N ILE A 290 -29.79 16.49 -23.79
CA ILE A 290 -28.35 16.33 -23.54
C ILE A 290 -27.83 17.45 -22.64
N HIS A 291 -28.33 18.69 -22.80
CA HIS A 291 -27.96 19.82 -21.93
C HIS A 291 -28.50 19.66 -20.50
N ILE A 292 -29.68 19.05 -20.32
CA ILE A 292 -30.19 18.67 -18.99
C ILE A 292 -29.28 17.62 -18.36
N GLY A 293 -28.88 16.59 -19.13
CA GLY A 293 -27.90 15.60 -18.69
C GLY A 293 -26.56 16.24 -18.29
N SER A 294 -26.05 17.21 -19.06
CA SER A 294 -24.79 17.89 -18.74
C SER A 294 -24.87 18.70 -17.45
N VAL A 295 -25.96 19.45 -17.23
CA VAL A 295 -26.19 20.16 -15.95
C VAL A 295 -26.29 19.19 -14.78
N SER A 296 -26.97 18.06 -14.95
CA SER A 296 -27.08 17.01 -13.92
C SER A 296 -25.69 16.57 -13.47
N CYS A 297 -24.81 16.29 -14.43
CA CYS A 297 -23.44 15.89 -14.15
C CYS A 297 -22.64 16.97 -13.43
N PHE A 298 -22.79 18.25 -13.80
CA PHE A 298 -22.04 19.33 -13.13
C PHE A 298 -22.50 19.56 -11.69
N LEU A 299 -23.82 19.52 -11.43
CA LEU A 299 -24.36 19.63 -10.07
C LEU A 299 -23.94 18.45 -9.20
N ALA A 300 -24.02 17.22 -9.73
CA ALA A 300 -23.53 16.04 -9.02
C ALA A 300 -22.02 16.11 -8.74
N ALA A 301 -21.22 16.58 -9.70
CA ALA A 301 -19.79 16.77 -9.51
C ALA A 301 -19.49 17.78 -8.38
N GLU A 302 -20.25 18.87 -8.29
CA GLU A 302 -20.10 19.87 -7.23
C GLU A 302 -20.45 19.30 -5.85
N GLU A 303 -21.57 18.58 -5.74
CA GLU A 303 -21.99 17.94 -4.49
C GLU A 303 -20.97 16.89 -4.02
N LEU A 304 -20.55 16.00 -4.90
CA LEU A 304 -19.53 14.98 -4.61
C LEU A 304 -18.21 15.60 -4.17
N LEU A 305 -17.81 16.72 -4.75
CA LEU A 305 -16.61 17.45 -4.37
C LEU A 305 -16.75 18.15 -3.01
N ALA A 306 -17.94 18.58 -2.64
CA ALA A 306 -18.21 19.10 -1.30
C ALA A 306 -18.16 17.98 -0.25
N GLU A 307 -18.67 16.80 -0.58
CA GLU A 307 -18.58 15.61 0.28
C GLU A 307 -17.15 15.09 0.41
N SER A 308 -16.36 15.13 -0.67
CA SER A 308 -14.96 14.67 -0.64
C SER A 308 -14.12 15.46 0.35
N LYS A 309 -14.37 16.77 0.51
CA LYS A 309 -13.74 17.62 1.54
C LYS A 309 -14.04 17.14 2.95
N LYS A 310 -15.28 16.72 3.23
CA LYS A 310 -15.67 16.15 4.54
C LYS A 310 -14.98 14.80 4.77
N ALA A 311 -14.90 13.96 3.73
CA ALA A 311 -14.21 12.67 3.79
C ALA A 311 -12.69 12.83 4.02
N CYS A 312 -12.06 13.79 3.34
CA CYS A 312 -10.65 14.18 3.54
C CYS A 312 -10.39 14.55 5.01
N LEU A 313 -11.21 15.43 5.58
CA LEU A 313 -11.09 15.81 6.99
C LEU A 313 -11.25 14.60 7.93
N SER A 314 -12.21 13.72 7.65
CA SER A 314 -12.42 12.48 8.43
C SER A 314 -11.21 11.54 8.38
N PHE A 315 -10.56 11.43 7.22
CA PHE A 315 -9.31 10.68 7.04
C PHE A 315 -8.15 11.30 7.81
N CYS A 316 -7.94 12.63 7.68
CA CYS A 316 -6.87 13.35 8.37
C CYS A 316 -6.97 13.23 9.90
N LEU A 317 -8.19 13.27 10.44
CA LEU A 317 -8.45 13.14 11.88
C LEU A 317 -8.40 11.69 12.40
N ALA A 318 -8.41 10.68 11.51
CA ALA A 318 -8.23 9.29 11.91
C ALA A 318 -6.79 9.05 12.39
N PRO A 319 -6.55 8.27 13.46
CA PRO A 319 -5.20 7.96 13.91
C PRO A 319 -4.44 7.07 12.90
N PRO A 320 -3.12 7.27 12.72
CA PRO A 320 -2.36 8.43 13.19
C PRO A 320 -2.82 9.70 12.49
N VAL A 321 -2.89 10.84 13.21
CA VAL A 321 -3.38 12.10 12.65
C VAL A 321 -2.42 12.59 11.56
N THR A 322 -2.98 12.88 10.38
CA THR A 322 -2.25 13.32 9.19
C THR A 322 -2.85 14.61 8.65
N ARG A 323 -2.24 15.21 7.63
CA ARG A 323 -2.84 16.33 6.88
C ARG A 323 -2.75 16.08 5.37
N ALA A 324 -3.74 16.53 4.62
CA ALA A 324 -3.59 16.66 3.18
C ALA A 324 -2.71 17.89 2.87
N PRO A 325 -1.81 17.86 1.89
CA PRO A 325 -1.11 19.06 1.47
C PRO A 325 -2.08 20.08 0.86
N PRO A 326 -1.67 21.36 0.75
CA PRO A 326 -2.42 22.35 -0.02
C PRO A 326 -2.73 21.83 -1.43
N LEU A 327 -3.94 22.08 -1.93
CA LEU A 327 -4.36 21.59 -3.24
C LEU A 327 -3.39 22.01 -4.34
N TRP A 328 -3.00 21.04 -5.17
CA TRP A 328 -2.11 21.23 -6.32
C TRP A 328 -2.58 20.34 -7.50
N GLY A 329 -2.02 20.56 -8.69
CA GLY A 329 -2.29 19.74 -9.88
C GLY A 329 -3.78 19.64 -10.27
N ALA A 330 -4.21 18.44 -10.66
CA ALA A 330 -5.60 18.17 -11.05
C ALA A 330 -6.61 18.56 -9.98
N MET A 331 -6.35 18.26 -8.70
CA MET A 331 -7.32 18.56 -7.65
C MET A 331 -7.48 20.06 -7.44
N LYS A 332 -6.41 20.86 -7.55
CA LYS A 332 -6.53 22.33 -7.56
C LYS A 332 -7.39 22.82 -8.72
N PHE A 333 -7.16 22.28 -9.92
CA PHE A 333 -7.94 22.63 -11.12
C PHE A 333 -9.42 22.27 -10.95
N LEU A 334 -9.74 21.05 -10.54
CA LEU A 334 -11.11 20.56 -10.39
C LEU A 334 -11.86 21.31 -9.28
N HIS A 335 -11.21 21.59 -8.15
CA HIS A 335 -11.79 22.38 -7.06
C HIS A 335 -12.16 23.81 -7.46
N GLN A 336 -11.48 24.37 -8.45
CA GLN A 336 -11.85 25.67 -9.02
C GLN A 336 -12.92 25.53 -10.10
N LYS A 337 -12.75 24.60 -11.04
CA LYS A 337 -13.56 24.53 -12.26
C LYS A 337 -14.92 23.88 -12.08
N ILE A 338 -15.06 22.91 -11.18
CA ILE A 338 -16.34 22.23 -10.99
C ILE A 338 -17.42 23.24 -10.53
N PRO A 339 -17.24 24.02 -9.43
CA PRO A 339 -18.25 24.99 -9.00
C PRO A 339 -18.50 26.11 -10.03
N GLU A 340 -17.43 26.60 -10.69
CA GLU A 340 -17.53 27.63 -11.73
C GLU A 340 -18.42 27.16 -12.90
N VAL A 341 -18.20 25.95 -13.39
CA VAL A 341 -18.97 25.39 -14.50
C VAL A 341 -20.39 25.03 -14.06
N ALA A 342 -20.57 24.43 -12.89
CA ALA A 342 -21.89 24.08 -12.35
C ALA A 342 -22.79 25.32 -12.20
N SER A 343 -22.28 26.39 -11.59
CA SER A 343 -23.01 27.67 -11.46
C SER A 343 -23.35 28.29 -12.82
N ARG A 344 -22.37 28.40 -13.72
CA ARG A 344 -22.60 28.99 -15.05
C ARG A 344 -23.59 28.19 -15.89
N LYS A 345 -23.49 26.86 -15.88
CA LYS A 345 -24.31 25.97 -16.71
C LYS A 345 -25.72 25.78 -16.16
N SER A 346 -25.88 25.74 -14.84
CA SER A 346 -27.22 25.77 -14.21
C SER A 346 -27.96 27.07 -14.50
N GLN A 347 -27.28 28.22 -14.55
CA GLN A 347 -27.90 29.47 -15.00
C GLN A 347 -28.27 29.44 -16.48
N MET A 348 -27.42 28.85 -17.33
CA MET A 348 -27.64 28.79 -18.77
C MET A 348 -28.81 27.88 -19.17
N TYR A 349 -28.93 26.70 -18.56
CA TYR A 349 -29.91 25.68 -18.93
C TYR A 349 -30.96 25.38 -17.84
N GLY A 350 -30.97 26.12 -16.73
CA GLY A 350 -31.90 25.91 -15.63
C GLY A 350 -33.37 25.96 -16.05
N TYR A 351 -33.70 26.74 -17.07
CA TYR A 351 -35.04 26.79 -17.64
C TYR A 351 -35.47 25.45 -18.28
N LEU A 352 -34.54 24.69 -18.88
CA LEU A 352 -34.80 23.36 -19.42
C LEU A 352 -35.03 22.37 -18.28
N TRP A 353 -34.24 22.49 -17.22
CA TRP A 353 -34.36 21.68 -16.01
C TRP A 353 -35.73 21.82 -15.34
N GLU A 354 -36.26 23.04 -15.26
CA GLU A 354 -37.59 23.32 -14.68
C GLU A 354 -38.75 22.74 -15.50
N GLN A 355 -38.56 22.60 -16.83
CA GLN A 355 -39.56 22.03 -17.74
C GLN A 355 -39.61 20.50 -17.66
N GLU A 356 -38.47 19.83 -17.42
CA GLU A 356 -38.33 18.38 -17.35
C GLU A 356 -38.18 17.84 -15.92
N LYS A 357 -39.01 18.31 -14.97
CA LYS A 357 -39.00 17.85 -13.56
C LYS A 357 -39.09 16.32 -13.36
N GLY A 358 -39.48 15.55 -14.38
CA GLY A 358 -39.71 14.10 -14.33
C GLY A 358 -38.52 13.17 -14.61
N LEU A 359 -37.38 13.66 -15.12
CA LEU A 359 -36.23 12.82 -15.52
C LEU A 359 -34.98 13.16 -14.68
N GLN A 360 -35.02 12.82 -13.39
CA GLN A 360 -33.97 13.16 -12.41
C GLN A 360 -32.92 12.04 -12.21
N SER A 361 -32.71 11.15 -13.17
CA SER A 361 -31.64 10.16 -13.08
C SER A 361 -30.33 10.74 -13.61
N LEU A 362 -29.26 10.65 -12.84
CA LEU A 362 -27.92 10.98 -13.35
C LEU A 362 -27.60 10.08 -14.55
N PRO A 363 -27.01 10.64 -15.63
CA PRO A 363 -26.51 9.83 -16.73
C PRO A 363 -25.48 8.80 -16.26
N ASP A 364 -25.55 7.58 -16.79
CA ASP A 364 -24.56 6.55 -16.50
C ASP A 364 -23.17 6.98 -17.01
N LEU A 365 -22.16 6.74 -16.17
CA LEU A 365 -20.77 6.96 -16.58
C LEU A 365 -20.32 5.81 -17.51
N PRO A 366 -19.58 6.12 -18.58
CA PRO A 366 -19.06 5.10 -19.48
C PRO A 366 -18.01 4.24 -18.77
N GLU A 367 -18.06 2.94 -19.01
CA GLU A 367 -17.05 1.99 -18.57
C GLU A 367 -15.86 1.97 -19.53
N PHE A 368 -14.65 1.93 -19.00
CA PHE A 368 -13.42 1.84 -19.79
C PHE A 368 -12.58 0.66 -19.31
N GLN A 369 -11.81 0.10 -20.23
CA GLN A 369 -10.76 -0.86 -19.88
C GLN A 369 -9.68 -0.18 -19.04
N LEU A 370 -9.37 -0.78 -17.89
CA LEU A 370 -8.33 -0.33 -16.98
C LEU A 370 -6.95 -0.42 -17.63
N SER A 371 -6.26 0.72 -17.72
CA SER A 371 -5.01 0.87 -18.46
C SER A 371 -3.76 0.58 -17.64
N LEU A 372 -3.74 0.98 -16.37
CA LEU A 372 -2.65 0.62 -15.45
C LEU A 372 -2.75 -0.84 -15.00
N ARG A 373 -1.60 -1.48 -14.81
CA ARG A 373 -1.47 -2.83 -14.29
C ARG A 373 -0.33 -2.87 -13.28
N PRO A 374 -0.39 -3.76 -12.29
CA PRO A 374 0.74 -4.02 -11.41
C PRO A 374 1.98 -4.42 -12.23
N ASP A 375 3.16 -4.03 -11.79
CA ASP A 375 4.40 -4.57 -12.35
C ASP A 375 4.51 -6.05 -11.99
N ASP A 376 5.05 -6.86 -12.90
CA ASP A 376 5.40 -8.23 -12.57
C ASP A 376 6.48 -8.25 -11.49
N TYR A 377 6.29 -9.11 -10.48
CA TYR A 377 7.26 -9.32 -9.42
C TYR A 377 7.50 -10.81 -9.20
N GLU A 378 8.78 -11.16 -9.14
CA GLU A 378 9.26 -12.49 -8.78
C GLU A 378 10.19 -12.38 -7.57
N LEU A 379 10.21 -13.44 -6.76
CA LEU A 379 11.17 -13.54 -5.66
C LEU A 379 12.61 -13.58 -6.22
N PRO A 380 13.60 -13.09 -5.46
CA PRO A 380 15.01 -13.26 -5.82
C PRO A 380 15.37 -14.75 -6.00
N GLU A 381 16.46 -15.03 -6.70
CA GLU A 381 17.01 -16.38 -6.74
C GLU A 381 17.41 -16.86 -5.34
N ILE A 382 17.32 -18.17 -5.13
CA ILE A 382 17.72 -18.81 -3.86
C ILE A 382 19.22 -18.60 -3.69
N ASP A 383 19.62 -18.18 -2.50
CA ASP A 383 21.02 -17.96 -2.18
C ASP A 383 21.83 -19.26 -2.40
N PRO A 384 22.97 -19.22 -3.10
CA PRO A 384 23.78 -20.42 -3.37
C PRO A 384 24.28 -21.13 -2.11
N ALA A 385 24.24 -20.50 -0.93
CA ALA A 385 24.56 -21.17 0.33
C ALA A 385 23.68 -22.40 0.62
N TRP A 386 22.48 -22.47 0.02
CA TRP A 386 21.61 -23.64 0.10
C TRP A 386 22.17 -24.86 -0.64
N ASP A 387 23.05 -24.68 -1.62
CA ASP A 387 23.67 -25.77 -2.41
C ASP A 387 24.95 -26.32 -1.77
N SER A 388 25.36 -25.83 -0.59
CA SER A 388 26.63 -26.23 0.04
C SER A 388 26.65 -27.68 0.54
N GLU A 389 27.76 -28.41 0.35
CA GLU A 389 27.98 -29.80 0.83
C GLU A 389 27.84 -29.96 2.36
N ASN A 390 27.75 -28.85 3.12
CA ASN A 390 27.64 -28.82 4.57
C ASN A 390 26.40 -29.55 5.13
N TRP A 391 25.42 -29.89 4.29
CA TRP A 391 24.28 -30.73 4.66
C TRP A 391 24.70 -32.14 5.11
N GLU A 392 25.83 -32.68 4.62
CA GLU A 392 26.29 -34.03 4.98
C GLU A 392 26.55 -34.19 6.48
N SER A 393 27.03 -33.13 7.15
CA SER A 393 27.28 -33.12 8.61
C SER A 393 25.99 -33.10 9.45
N LEU A 394 24.87 -32.70 8.86
CA LEU A 394 23.56 -32.68 9.50
C LEU A 394 22.82 -34.03 9.31
N GLY A 395 23.21 -34.76 8.27
CA GLY A 395 22.54 -35.93 7.75
C GLY A 395 22.90 -37.27 8.40
N GLN A 396 23.72 -37.32 9.45
CA GLN A 396 23.82 -38.54 10.28
C GLN A 396 22.49 -38.71 11.02
N PRO A 397 21.58 -39.61 10.57
CA PRO A 397 20.36 -39.86 11.30
C PRO A 397 20.80 -40.49 12.63
N LEU A 398 20.10 -40.17 13.72
CA LEU A 398 20.24 -40.81 15.04
C LEU A 398 20.26 -42.36 15.03
N LYS A 399 20.07 -43.02 13.87
CA LYS A 399 20.15 -44.46 13.68
C LYS A 399 21.54 -45.06 13.83
N GLU A 400 22.64 -44.33 13.62
CA GLU A 400 23.98 -44.93 13.84
C GLU A 400 24.35 -45.03 15.33
N HIS A 401 23.76 -44.20 16.21
CA HIS A 401 23.99 -44.33 17.66
C HIS A 401 23.12 -45.43 18.33
N LEU A 402 22.31 -46.17 17.57
CA LEU A 402 21.50 -47.28 18.09
C LEU A 402 21.96 -48.66 17.61
N ARG A 403 23.14 -48.78 16.98
CA ARG A 403 23.69 -50.09 16.59
C ARG A 403 24.95 -50.53 17.32
N ASP A 404 25.54 -49.69 18.18
CA ASP A 404 26.77 -50.02 18.89
C ASP A 404 26.55 -50.37 20.38
N SER A 405 25.46 -51.06 20.72
CA SER A 405 25.23 -51.49 22.11
C SER A 405 24.53 -52.85 22.18
N ASP A 406 25.06 -53.84 21.47
CA ASP A 406 24.72 -55.26 21.68
C ASP A 406 25.92 -56.16 21.38
N GLU A 407 27.13 -55.82 21.82
CA GLU A 407 28.24 -56.79 21.84
C GLU A 407 29.06 -56.69 23.12
N HIS A 408 29.13 -57.85 23.80
CA HIS A 408 30.07 -58.25 24.85
C HIS A 408 29.81 -57.85 26.30
N ASP A 409 28.80 -58.50 26.89
CA ASP A 409 28.93 -59.07 28.23
C ASP A 409 29.86 -60.31 28.16
N GLU A 410 31.17 -60.07 28.04
CA GLU A 410 32.15 -61.04 28.53
C GLU A 410 32.46 -60.66 29.98
N ASN A 411 31.94 -61.45 30.93
CA ASN A 411 32.38 -61.44 32.31
C ASN A 411 33.52 -62.45 32.50
N PRO A 412 34.77 -61.99 32.69
CA PRO A 412 35.79 -62.77 33.38
C PRO A 412 35.92 -62.25 34.81
N THR A 413 35.79 -63.11 35.81
CA THR A 413 36.81 -63.30 36.87
C THR A 413 36.33 -64.28 37.95
N ASP A 414 37.20 -65.26 38.16
CA ASP A 414 37.42 -66.17 39.31
C ASP A 414 36.33 -67.16 39.76
#